data_AF-A0A534VIA5-F1
#
_entry.id   AF-A0A534VIA5-F1
#
_cell.length_a   1.000
_cell.length_b   1.000
_cell.length_c   1.000
_cell.angle_alpha   90.00
_cell.angle_beta   90.00
_cell.angle_gamma   90.00
#
_symmetry.space_group_name_H-M   'P 1'
#
loop_
_entity.id
_entity.type
_entity.pdbx_description
1 polymer ?
#
loop_
_entity_poly.entity_id
_entity_poly.type
_entity_poly.pdbx_seq_one_letter_code
_entity_poly.pdbx_strand_id
1 'polypeptide(L)'
;MLEAAQLGNVATRLLFENERVKVWEMRLEPGESSDLHRHTLDYLLYILEGTSIDADRPDGESSRFPVEPGQLFFVPRGGTERAVNRSPTRFRELLVELKDALT
;
A
#
# COMPACT_ATOMS: atom_id res chain seq x y z
N MET A 1 25.35 -2.29 6.83
CA MET A 1 24.62 -1.13 6.27
C MET A 1 23.72 -1.70 5.20
N LEU A 2 22.40 -1.62 5.37
CA LEU A 2 21.50 -1.99 4.28
C LEU A 2 21.74 -0.97 3.17
N GLU A 3 22.24 -1.41 2.02
CA GLU A 3 22.20 -0.62 0.79
C GLU A 3 20.79 -0.05 0.66
N ALA A 4 20.66 1.20 0.19
CA ALA A 4 19.38 1.79 -0.10
C ALA A 4 18.68 0.91 -1.14
N ALA A 5 17.87 -0.04 -0.68
CA ALA A 5 17.14 -0.95 -1.53
C ALA A 5 16.36 -0.09 -2.51
N GLN A 6 16.52 -0.38 -3.81
CA GLN A 6 15.78 0.32 -4.84
C GLN A 6 14.30 0.19 -4.50
N LEU A 7 13.63 1.32 -4.26
CA LEU A 7 12.22 1.32 -3.92
C LEU A 7 11.41 0.86 -5.15
N GLY A 8 10.43 0.00 -4.90
CA GLY A 8 9.50 -0.48 -5.91
C GLY A 8 8.24 0.38 -6.01
N ASN A 9 7.24 -0.16 -6.71
CA ASN A 9 5.93 0.48 -6.83
C ASN A 9 5.17 0.42 -5.49
N VAL A 10 4.27 1.38 -5.27
CA VAL A 10 3.42 1.44 -4.06
C VAL A 10 2.41 0.30 -3.95
N ALA A 11 2.16 -0.43 -5.03
CA ALA A 11 1.30 -1.60 -5.07
C ALA A 11 1.64 -2.50 -6.27
N THR A 12 0.99 -3.67 -6.33
CA THR A 12 1.33 -4.73 -7.30
C THR A 12 0.98 -4.40 -8.75
N ARG A 13 -0.03 -3.57 -9.01
CA ARG A 13 -0.49 -3.30 -10.38
C ARG A 13 -1.09 -1.89 -10.51
N LEU A 14 -0.62 -1.13 -11.49
CA LEU A 14 -1.28 0.12 -11.91
C LEU A 14 -2.52 -0.22 -12.76
N LEU A 15 -3.67 0.31 -12.38
CA LEU A 15 -4.94 0.12 -13.09
C LEU A 15 -5.31 1.31 -13.98
N PHE A 16 -5.05 2.52 -13.50
CA PHE A 16 -5.43 3.74 -14.19
C PHE A 16 -4.56 4.92 -13.74
N GLU A 17 -4.32 5.86 -14.65
CA GLU A 17 -3.65 7.11 -14.34
C GLU A 17 -4.21 8.25 -15.21
N ASN A 18 -4.43 9.43 -14.60
CA ASN A 18 -4.69 10.68 -15.30
C ASN A 18 -4.00 11.86 -14.60
N GLU A 19 -4.32 13.10 -15.00
CA GLU A 19 -3.81 14.34 -14.41
C GLU A 19 -4.07 14.49 -12.90
N ARG A 20 -5.08 13.81 -12.36
CA ARG A 20 -5.55 14.00 -10.96
C ARG A 20 -5.20 12.85 -10.04
N VAL A 21 -5.18 11.62 -10.55
CA VAL A 21 -5.02 10.42 -9.71
C VAL A 21 -4.19 9.33 -10.39
N LYS A 22 -3.60 8.47 -9.56
CA LYS A 22 -3.19 7.11 -9.94
C LYS A 22 -4.02 6.12 -9.14
N VAL A 23 -4.52 5.09 -9.81
CA VAL A 23 -5.27 4.01 -9.17
C VAL A 23 -4.49 2.73 -9.31
N TRP A 24 -4.18 2.11 -8.18
CA TRP A 24 -3.45 0.87 -8.09
C TRP A 24 -4.30 -0.23 -7.46
N GLU A 25 -3.96 -1.48 -7.77
CA GLU A 25 -4.38 -2.66 -7.03
C GLU A 25 -3.19 -3.23 -6.27
N MET A 26 -3.36 -3.43 -4.96
CA MET A 26 -2.53 -4.32 -4.18
C MET A 26 -3.24 -5.67 -4.08
N ARG A 27 -2.56 -6.74 -4.48
CA ARG A 27 -3.02 -8.12 -4.29
C ARG A 27 -1.88 -8.95 -3.73
N LEU A 28 -2.10 -9.52 -2.56
CA LEU A 28 -1.13 -10.38 -1.88
C LEU A 28 -1.82 -11.66 -1.40
N GLU A 29 -1.35 -12.82 -1.85
CA GLU A 29 -1.72 -14.10 -1.27
C GLU A 29 -1.12 -14.25 0.15
N PRO A 30 -1.60 -15.18 1.00
CA PRO A 30 -1.03 -15.41 2.32
C PRO A 30 0.49 -15.64 2.28
N GLY A 31 1.23 -14.87 3.06
CA GLY A 31 2.69 -14.91 3.14
C GLY A 31 3.41 -14.04 2.11
N GLU A 32 2.71 -13.44 1.14
CA GLU A 32 3.32 -12.54 0.16
C GLU A 32 3.53 -11.12 0.72
N SER A 33 4.45 -10.41 0.08
CA SER A 33 4.75 -9.02 0.39
C SER A 33 4.97 -8.21 -0.88
N SER A 34 4.64 -6.93 -0.82
CA SER A 34 5.02 -5.94 -1.83
C SER A 34 6.53 -5.65 -1.85
N ASP A 35 6.97 -4.82 -2.80
CA ASP A 35 8.29 -4.20 -2.71
C ASP A 35 8.36 -3.25 -1.51
N LEU A 36 9.58 -2.93 -1.06
CA LEU A 36 9.75 -1.77 -0.18
C LEU A 36 9.45 -0.51 -1.01
N HIS A 37 8.52 0.32 -0.54
CA HIS A 37 8.06 1.50 -1.26
C HIS A 37 7.84 2.69 -0.32
N ARG A 38 7.69 3.89 -0.89
CA ARG A 38 7.42 5.14 -0.17
C ARG A 38 6.19 5.79 -0.77
N HIS A 39 5.21 6.16 0.06
CA HIS A 39 4.07 6.94 -0.39
C HIS A 39 4.46 8.41 -0.49
N THR A 40 4.69 8.90 -1.70
CA THR A 40 5.02 10.32 -1.94
C THR A 40 3.79 11.21 -2.15
N LEU A 41 2.61 10.60 -2.26
CA LEU A 41 1.31 11.24 -2.46
C LEU A 41 0.35 10.81 -1.36
N ASP A 42 -0.64 11.66 -1.05
CA ASP A 42 -1.73 11.28 -0.17
C ASP A 42 -2.62 10.29 -0.92
N TYR A 43 -3.26 9.36 -0.21
CA TYR A 43 -4.03 8.33 -0.89
C TYR A 43 -5.25 7.86 -0.10
N LEU A 44 -6.21 7.32 -0.84
CA LEU A 44 -7.33 6.56 -0.30
C LEU A 44 -7.05 5.07 -0.47
N LEU A 45 -7.26 4.29 0.58
CA LEU A 45 -7.30 2.83 0.54
C LEU A 45 -8.74 2.36 0.64
N TYR A 46 -9.16 1.51 -0.29
CA TYR A 46 -10.45 0.83 -0.24
C TYR A 46 -10.26 -0.68 -0.23
N ILE A 47 -10.70 -1.33 0.85
CA ILE A 47 -10.47 -2.76 1.07
C ILE A 47 -11.50 -3.56 0.28
N LEU A 48 -11.01 -4.44 -0.61
CA LEU A 48 -11.84 -5.36 -1.39
C LEU A 48 -11.93 -6.74 -0.73
N GLU A 49 -10.84 -7.18 -0.09
CA GLU A 49 -10.71 -8.51 0.51
C GLU A 49 -9.59 -8.51 1.57
N GLY A 50 -9.75 -9.32 2.62
CA GLY A 50 -8.73 -9.51 3.64
C GLY A 50 -9.28 -9.30 5.05
N THR A 51 -8.44 -9.61 6.03
CA THR A 51 -8.75 -9.50 7.47
C THR A 51 -7.72 -8.68 8.23
N SER A 52 -6.48 -8.64 7.72
CA SER A 52 -5.45 -7.73 8.18
C SER A 52 -4.37 -7.56 7.11
N ILE A 53 -3.66 -6.43 7.18
CA ILE A 53 -2.40 -6.21 6.47
C ILE A 53 -1.36 -5.69 7.45
N ASP A 54 -0.11 -6.09 7.27
CA ASP A 54 1.00 -5.62 8.09
C ASP A 54 1.88 -4.68 7.27
N ALA A 55 2.39 -3.63 7.91
CA ALA A 55 3.34 -2.68 7.33
C ALA A 55 4.70 -2.80 8.04
N ASP A 56 5.69 -3.35 7.34
CA ASP A 56 7.06 -3.45 7.84
C ASP A 56 7.87 -2.23 7.41
N ARG A 57 8.47 -1.52 8.38
CA ARG A 57 9.28 -0.31 8.15
C ARG A 57 10.78 -0.64 8.09
N PRO A 58 11.59 0.19 7.40
CA PRO A 58 13.04 -0.01 7.28
C PRO A 58 13.82 -0.06 8.61
N ASP A 59 13.26 0.51 9.68
CA ASP A 59 13.85 0.49 11.02
C ASP A 59 13.59 -0.83 11.77
N GLY A 60 12.85 -1.76 11.16
CA GLY A 60 12.49 -3.05 11.73
C GLY A 60 11.19 -3.03 12.54
N GLU A 61 10.54 -1.88 12.70
CA GLU A 61 9.20 -1.83 13.27
C GLU A 61 8.18 -2.43 12.30
N SER A 62 7.18 -3.13 12.84
CA SER A 62 6.04 -3.64 12.08
C SER A 62 4.74 -3.25 12.76
N SER A 63 3.76 -2.81 11.97
CA SER A 63 2.42 -2.46 12.45
C SER A 63 1.39 -3.33 11.75
N ARG A 64 0.51 -3.98 12.52
CA ARG A 64 -0.58 -4.80 11.98
C ARG A 64 -1.89 -4.02 12.00
N PHE A 65 -2.54 -3.91 10.85
CA PHE A 65 -3.81 -3.21 10.67
C PHE A 65 -4.91 -4.23 10.42
N PRO A 66 -5.87 -4.40 11.36
CA PRO A 66 -7.09 -5.15 11.07
C PRO A 66 -7.92 -4.39 10.03
N VAL A 67 -8.46 -5.11 9.05
CA VAL A 67 -9.28 -4.54 7.99
C VAL A 67 -10.51 -5.41 7.70
N GLU A 68 -11.52 -4.80 7.11
CA GLU A 68 -12.74 -5.47 6.63
C GLU A 68 -13.08 -4.99 5.21
N PRO A 69 -13.61 -5.85 4.33
CA PRO A 69 -14.09 -5.44 3.01
C PRO A 69 -15.10 -4.29 3.10
N GLY A 70 -14.92 -3.27 2.25
CA GLY A 70 -15.74 -2.06 2.24
C GLY A 70 -15.21 -0.93 3.11
N GLN A 71 -14.19 -1.15 3.93
CA GLN A 71 -13.54 -0.07 4.68
C GLN A 71 -12.76 0.87 3.76
N LEU A 72 -12.77 2.16 4.12
CA LEU A 72 -12.09 3.24 3.43
C LEU A 72 -11.21 4.01 4.41
N PHE A 73 -9.96 4.24 4.03
CA PHE A 73 -9.01 5.03 4.82
C PHE A 73 -8.43 6.15 3.96
N PHE A 74 -8.30 7.34 4.53
CA PHE A 74 -7.42 8.37 4.00
C PHE A 74 -6.08 8.28 4.72
N VAL A 75 -5.00 8.19 3.95
CA VAL A 75 -3.64 8.09 4.48
C VAL A 75 -2.83 9.28 3.95
N PRO A 76 -2.34 10.15 4.85
CA PRO A 76 -1.40 11.20 4.47
C PRO A 76 -0.13 10.61 3.86
N ARG A 77 0.43 11.31 2.87
CA ARG A 77 1.71 10.97 2.26
C ARG A 77 2.80 10.87 3.31
N GLY A 78 3.77 10.02 3.02
CA GLY A 78 4.87 9.71 3.91
C GLY A 78 4.94 8.21 4.17
N GLY A 79 5.80 7.84 5.12
CA GLY A 79 6.07 6.43 5.39
C GLY A 79 6.92 5.76 4.31
N THR A 80 7.65 4.75 4.72
CA THR A 80 8.30 3.80 3.83
C THR A 80 8.07 2.46 4.44
N GLU A 81 7.50 1.57 3.67
CA GLU A 81 7.07 0.29 4.18
C GLU A 81 7.05 -0.77 3.09
N ARG A 82 6.97 -2.00 3.55
CA ARG A 82 6.55 -3.15 2.77
C ARG A 82 5.23 -3.62 3.36
N ALA A 83 4.18 -3.62 2.55
CA ALA A 83 2.93 -4.30 2.89
C ALA A 83 3.15 -5.82 2.84
N VAL A 84 2.79 -6.53 3.90
CA VAL A 84 2.95 -7.97 4.07
C VAL A 84 1.61 -8.58 4.48
N ASN A 85 1.13 -9.56 3.72
CA ASN A 85 -0.07 -10.30 4.10
C ASN A 85 0.31 -11.48 5.01
N ARG A 86 0.31 -11.26 6.33
CA ARG A 86 0.49 -12.34 7.32
C ARG A 86 -0.82 -13.03 7.70
N SER A 87 -1.95 -12.65 7.09
CA SER A 87 -3.24 -13.27 7.33
C SER A 87 -3.41 -14.57 6.51
N PRO A 88 -4.27 -15.51 6.93
CA PRO A 88 -4.53 -16.74 6.17
C PRO A 88 -5.44 -16.52 4.95
N THR A 89 -5.90 -15.28 4.73
CA THR A 89 -6.80 -14.90 3.63
C THR A 89 -6.06 -14.05 2.62
N ARG A 90 -6.39 -14.14 1.33
CA ARG A 90 -5.88 -13.20 0.34
C ARG A 90 -6.26 -11.76 0.71
N PHE A 91 -5.32 -10.84 0.54
CA PHE A 91 -5.54 -9.41 0.72
C PHE A 91 -5.67 -8.72 -0.64
N ARG A 92 -6.71 -7.90 -0.80
CA ARG A 92 -6.91 -7.06 -1.97
C ARG A 92 -7.46 -5.70 -1.60
N GLU A 93 -6.90 -4.66 -2.19
CA GLU A 93 -7.37 -3.29 -2.04
C GLU A 93 -7.17 -2.48 -3.32
N LEU A 94 -7.88 -1.36 -3.40
CA LEU A 94 -7.58 -0.28 -4.31
C LEU A 94 -6.87 0.84 -3.54
N LEU A 95 -5.75 1.30 -4.10
CA LEU A 95 -5.01 2.45 -3.62
C LEU A 95 -5.15 3.58 -4.63
N VAL A 96 -5.77 4.68 -4.24
CA VAL A 96 -5.99 5.85 -5.08
C VAL A 96 -5.08 6.98 -4.60
N GLU A 97 -3.93 7.16 -5.25
CA GLU A 97 -3.03 8.28 -4.99
C GLU A 97 -3.61 9.56 -5.60
N LEU A 98 -3.63 10.62 -4.80
CA LEU A 98 -4.08 11.95 -5.19
C LEU A 98 -2.87 12.76 -5.65
N LYS A 99 -2.86 13.18 -6.93
CA LYS A 99 -1.80 14.04 -7.44
C LYS A 99 -1.98 15.45 -6.90
N ASP A 100 -0.85 16.09 -6.61
CA ASP A 100 -0.85 17.50 -6.26
C ASP A 100 -1.51 18.33 -7.35
N ALA A 101 -2.25 19.36 -6.94
CA ALA A 101 -2.83 20.29 -7.90
C ALA A 101 -1.71 20.88 -8.75
N LEU A 102 -1.95 20.98 -10.06
CA LEU A 102 -1.09 21.78 -10.94
C LEU A 102 -1.16 23.23 -10.46
N THR A 103 -0.10 23.69 -9.82
CA THR A 103 0.13 25.11 -9.50
C THR A 103 0.62 25.87 -10.72
#